data_AF-A0A183BU84-F1
#
_entry.id   AF-A0A183BU84-F1
#
_cell.length_a   1.000
_cell.length_b   1.000
_cell.length_c   1.000
_cell.angle_alpha   90.00
_cell.angle_beta   90.00
_cell.angle_gamma   90.00
#
_symmetry.space_group_name_H-M   'P 1'
#
loop_
_entity.id
_entity.type
_entity.pdbx_description
1 polymer ?
#
loop_
_entity_poly.entity_id
_entity_poly.type
_entity_poly.pdbx_seq_one_letter_code
_entity_poly.pdbx_strand_id
1 'polypeptide(L)'
;MHRKSAFVDTFLHQMINSTRIHVKIAEKYRARARLLELIENARTDFGAKQPFALLFAKRKSFSAPDVPHVYRQCSHFRYLCGVDRPGFRLLVGPKESVLFYAPQTTQQILWDGASPSSDQLKSASGVDKILPLDEFDPYMAGTVQDGLLGLELRSLMDHAVEEPELKKVWQMIADGAWTHVELGEHVDTLRWRKSDAEKALMRRTCAIGGEALNAMLRSTSLLCSLFMILPYFTLMIVLLFLFFSIIRLWGVCIGGLSVVSLSFMCVG
;
A
#
# COMPACT_ATOMS: atom_id res chain seq x y z
N MET A 1 39.66 -12.81 -7.14
CA MET A 1 38.26 -13.03 -7.57
C MET A 1 37.32 -13.42 -6.41
N HIS A 2 37.79 -14.04 -5.31
CA HIS A 2 36.92 -14.53 -4.21
C HIS A 2 36.30 -13.50 -3.25
N ARG A 3 36.74 -12.23 -3.21
CA ARG A 3 36.14 -11.22 -2.31
C ARG A 3 34.80 -10.64 -2.78
N LYS A 4 34.44 -10.79 -4.06
CA LYS A 4 33.20 -10.21 -4.62
C LYS A 4 31.95 -11.05 -4.29
N SER A 5 32.04 -12.38 -4.17
CA SER A 5 30.86 -13.21 -3.88
C SER A 5 30.42 -13.11 -2.40
N ALA A 6 31.37 -13.12 -1.46
CA ALA A 6 31.06 -13.05 -0.03
C ALA A 6 30.32 -11.76 0.37
N PHE A 7 30.62 -10.63 -0.29
CA PHE A 7 29.90 -9.38 -0.06
C PHE A 7 28.47 -9.43 -0.58
N VAL A 8 28.27 -9.98 -1.78
CA VAL A 8 26.94 -10.12 -2.40
C VAL A 8 26.08 -11.08 -1.57
N ASP A 9 26.62 -12.21 -1.13
CA ASP A 9 25.87 -13.20 -0.34
C ASP A 9 25.50 -12.66 1.05
N THR A 10 26.41 -11.94 1.71
CA THR A 10 26.14 -11.30 3.01
C THR A 10 25.13 -10.16 2.88
N PHE A 11 25.24 -9.36 1.81
CA PHE A 11 24.33 -8.26 1.51
C PHE A 11 22.93 -8.77 1.13
N LEU A 12 22.84 -9.86 0.35
CA LEU A 12 21.57 -10.52 0.03
C LEU A 12 20.94 -11.14 1.28
N HIS A 13 21.71 -11.82 2.13
CA HIS A 13 21.20 -12.34 3.40
C HIS A 13 20.71 -11.22 4.33
N GLN A 14 21.44 -10.11 4.43
CA GLN A 14 21.01 -8.94 5.21
C GLN A 14 19.77 -8.27 4.58
N MET A 15 19.67 -8.18 3.26
CA MET A 15 18.50 -7.65 2.56
C MET A 15 17.26 -8.54 2.74
N ILE A 16 17.39 -9.87 2.60
CA ILE A 16 16.32 -10.86 2.79
C ILE A 16 15.83 -10.86 4.25
N ASN A 17 16.74 -10.72 5.22
CA ASN A 17 16.35 -10.60 6.62
C ASN A 17 15.76 -9.21 6.95
N SER A 18 16.16 -8.15 6.21
CA SER A 18 15.61 -6.80 6.37
C SER A 18 14.28 -6.56 5.66
N THR A 19 13.84 -7.47 4.79
CA THR A 19 12.59 -7.32 4.04
C THR A 19 11.33 -7.54 4.89
N ARG A 20 11.48 -7.92 6.17
CA ARG A 20 10.40 -8.02 7.15
C ARG A 20 10.40 -6.90 8.19
N ILE A 21 10.72 -5.67 7.80
CA ILE A 21 10.48 -4.52 8.69
C ILE A 21 8.99 -4.16 8.60
N HIS A 22 8.20 -4.78 9.48
CA HIS A 22 6.78 -4.48 9.60
C HIS A 22 6.55 -3.32 10.58
N VAL A 23 5.64 -2.43 10.21
CA VAL A 23 5.08 -1.46 11.16
C VAL A 23 4.38 -2.26 12.27
N LYS A 24 4.65 -1.89 13.53
CA LYS A 24 4.09 -2.57 14.71
C LYS A 24 2.56 -2.59 14.64
N ILE A 25 1.94 -3.68 15.09
CA ILE A 25 0.48 -3.84 15.10
C ILE A 25 -0.21 -2.71 15.86
N ALA A 26 0.35 -2.31 17.00
CA ALA A 26 -0.18 -1.22 17.81
C ALA A 26 -0.31 0.11 17.04
N GLU A 27 0.56 0.37 16.06
CA GLU A 27 0.46 1.57 15.23
C GLU A 27 -0.74 1.52 14.30
N LYS A 28 -1.05 0.33 13.74
CA LYS A 28 -2.22 0.14 12.89
C LYS A 28 -3.52 0.36 13.68
N TYR A 29 -3.57 -0.16 14.90
CA TYR A 29 -4.72 0.06 15.80
C TYR A 29 -4.90 1.55 16.12
N ARG A 30 -3.83 2.26 16.48
CA ARG A 30 -3.85 3.71 16.72
C ARG A 30 -4.27 4.50 15.47
N ALA A 31 -3.78 4.11 14.29
CA ALA A 31 -4.15 4.76 13.04
C ALA A 31 -5.65 4.61 12.74
N ARG A 32 -6.21 3.41 12.96
CA ARG A 32 -7.65 3.16 12.82
C ARG A 32 -8.50 3.96 13.81
N ALA A 33 -8.09 4.03 15.08
CA ALA A 33 -8.79 4.84 16.08
C ALA A 33 -8.80 6.33 15.70
N ARG A 34 -7.64 6.89 15.34
CA ARG A 34 -7.53 8.29 14.89
C ARG A 34 -8.29 8.57 13.60
N LEU A 35 -8.40 7.58 12.70
CA LEU A 35 -9.19 7.73 11.49
C LEU A 35 -10.67 7.98 11.81
N LEU A 36 -11.22 7.24 12.77
CA LEU A 36 -12.60 7.43 13.21
C LEU A 36 -12.79 8.80 13.87
N GLU A 37 -11.83 9.26 14.67
CA GLU A 37 -11.85 10.61 15.24
C GLU A 37 -11.84 11.70 14.15
N LEU A 38 -11.05 11.52 13.08
CA LEU A 38 -11.03 12.47 11.96
C LEU A 38 -12.35 12.49 11.18
N ILE A 39 -12.92 11.31 10.91
CA ILE A 39 -14.23 11.17 10.26
C ILE A 39 -15.31 11.81 11.15
N GLU A 40 -15.22 11.64 12.46
CA GLU A 40 -16.15 12.22 13.42
C GLU A 40 -16.05 13.74 13.49
N ASN A 41 -14.84 14.28 13.46
CA ASN A 41 -14.61 15.74 13.49
C ASN A 41 -14.92 16.44 12.16
N ALA A 42 -14.89 15.70 11.04
CA ALA A 42 -15.26 16.23 9.72
C ALA A 42 -16.78 16.50 9.59
N ARG A 43 -17.55 16.16 10.62
CA ARG A 43 -19.00 16.31 10.65
C ARG A 43 -19.35 17.75 10.98
N THR A 44 -19.87 18.46 9.99
CA THR A 44 -20.53 19.75 10.22
C THR A 44 -22.01 19.59 10.53
N ASP A 45 -22.72 18.62 9.92
CA ASP A 45 -24.20 18.65 9.87
C ASP A 45 -24.93 17.31 10.11
N PHE A 46 -24.24 16.21 10.43
CA PHE A 46 -24.79 14.84 10.32
C PHE A 46 -25.28 14.15 11.62
N GLY A 47 -25.65 14.91 12.65
CA GLY A 47 -26.20 14.38 13.92
C GLY A 47 -25.28 13.37 14.64
N ALA A 48 -25.79 12.66 15.65
CA ALA A 48 -25.01 11.74 16.50
C ALA A 48 -24.79 10.32 15.92
N LYS A 49 -24.66 10.17 14.59
CA LYS A 49 -24.37 8.86 13.95
C LYS A 49 -22.99 8.32 14.35
N GLN A 50 -22.76 7.01 14.35
CA GLN A 50 -21.44 6.45 14.66
C GLN A 50 -20.52 6.48 13.41
N PRO A 51 -19.23 6.83 13.52
CA PRO A 51 -18.31 6.85 12.38
C PRO A 51 -17.85 5.43 12.02
N PHE A 52 -17.85 5.12 10.73
CA PHE A 52 -17.27 3.91 10.17
C PHE A 52 -16.35 4.27 9.00
N ALA A 53 -15.33 3.46 8.73
CA ALA A 53 -14.50 3.58 7.54
C ALA A 53 -14.49 2.26 6.76
N LEU A 54 -14.79 2.30 5.47
CA LEU A 54 -14.77 1.15 4.58
C LEU A 54 -13.71 1.35 3.50
N LEU A 55 -12.78 0.39 3.40
CA LEU A 55 -11.74 0.36 2.39
C LEU A 55 -11.74 -0.96 1.64
N PHE A 56 -11.44 -0.89 0.35
CA PHE A 56 -11.28 -2.07 -0.50
C PHE A 56 -9.80 -2.30 -0.82
N ALA A 57 -9.40 -3.57 -0.81
CA ALA A 57 -8.08 -3.94 -1.32
C ALA A 57 -8.03 -3.68 -2.82
N LYS A 58 -6.90 -3.17 -3.30
CA LYS A 58 -6.66 -2.94 -4.72
C LYS A 58 -6.88 -4.25 -5.49
N ARG A 59 -7.49 -4.13 -6.65
CA ARG A 59 -7.70 -5.25 -7.58
C ARG A 59 -6.40 -5.61 -8.31
N LYS A 60 -6.31 -6.84 -8.82
CA LYS A 60 -5.21 -7.25 -9.71
C LYS A 60 -5.33 -6.44 -11.00
N SER A 61 -4.23 -5.81 -11.42
CA SER A 61 -4.14 -5.14 -12.72
C SER A 61 -3.40 -6.04 -13.70
N PHE A 62 -3.80 -6.00 -14.96
CA PHE A 62 -3.31 -6.90 -16.00
C PHE A 62 -2.66 -6.12 -17.14
N SER A 63 -1.48 -6.56 -17.60
CA SER A 63 -0.82 -5.98 -18.78
C SER A 63 -1.40 -6.53 -20.09
N ALA A 64 -1.90 -7.75 -20.03
CA ALA A 64 -2.62 -8.47 -21.08
C ALA A 64 -3.72 -9.31 -20.40
N PRO A 65 -4.77 -9.79 -21.11
CA PRO A 65 -5.95 -10.41 -20.49
C PRO A 65 -5.67 -11.49 -19.43
N ASP A 66 -4.59 -12.23 -19.57
CA ASP A 66 -4.16 -13.34 -18.71
C ASP A 66 -2.82 -13.08 -17.99
N VAL A 67 -2.17 -11.93 -18.22
CA VAL A 67 -0.86 -11.59 -17.63
C VAL A 67 -1.03 -10.51 -16.56
N PRO A 68 -1.04 -10.89 -15.27
CA PRO A 68 -1.13 -9.92 -14.18
C PRO A 68 0.19 -9.17 -14.03
N HIS A 69 0.09 -7.87 -13.73
CA HIS A 69 1.21 -7.14 -13.16
C HIS A 69 1.54 -7.67 -11.76
N VAL A 70 2.78 -7.43 -11.30
CA VAL A 70 3.14 -7.65 -9.90
C VAL A 70 2.16 -6.88 -9.01
N TYR A 71 1.50 -7.61 -8.12
CA TYR A 71 0.50 -7.03 -7.24
C TYR A 71 1.15 -6.03 -6.29
N ARG A 72 0.54 -4.86 -6.17
CA ARG A 72 0.90 -3.85 -5.18
C ARG A 72 -0.37 -3.27 -4.58
N GLN A 73 -0.51 -3.42 -3.27
CA GLN A 73 -1.65 -2.88 -2.54
C GLN A 73 -1.73 -1.35 -2.60
N CYS A 74 -2.95 -0.81 -2.49
CA CYS A 74 -3.15 0.63 -2.30
C CYS A 74 -2.53 1.08 -0.96
N SER A 75 -1.99 2.29 -0.94
CA SER A 75 -1.25 2.74 0.24
C SER A 75 -2.13 2.93 1.47
N HIS A 76 -3.41 3.29 1.29
CA HIS A 76 -4.37 3.50 2.39
C HIS A 76 -4.73 2.18 3.07
N PHE A 77 -5.13 1.18 2.29
CA PHE A 77 -5.45 -0.15 2.81
C PHE A 77 -4.25 -0.79 3.51
N ARG A 78 -3.06 -0.73 2.87
CA ARG A 78 -1.83 -1.26 3.46
C ARG A 78 -1.41 -0.51 4.73
N TYR A 79 -1.69 0.79 4.83
CA TYR A 79 -1.38 1.57 6.03
C TYR A 79 -2.24 1.11 7.23
N LEU A 80 -3.53 0.85 7.02
CA LEU A 80 -4.47 0.54 8.11
C LEU A 80 -4.49 -0.92 8.54
N CYS A 81 -4.22 -1.88 7.63
CA CYS A 81 -4.19 -3.30 7.97
C CYS A 81 -2.89 -4.01 7.57
N GLY A 82 -2.11 -3.48 6.62
CA GLY A 82 -0.85 -4.10 6.18
C GLY A 82 -1.00 -5.42 5.43
N VAL A 83 -2.20 -5.75 4.96
CA VAL A 83 -2.44 -6.90 4.08
C VAL A 83 -2.08 -6.53 2.65
N ASP A 84 -1.19 -7.31 2.03
CA ASP A 84 -0.65 -7.07 0.68
C ASP A 84 -1.16 -8.11 -0.32
N ARG A 85 -2.48 -8.36 -0.31
CA ARG A 85 -3.17 -9.28 -1.22
C ARG A 85 -4.51 -8.67 -1.68
N PRO A 86 -4.98 -9.03 -2.89
CA PRO A 86 -6.28 -8.61 -3.39
C PRO A 86 -7.42 -9.39 -2.73
N GLY A 87 -8.66 -8.96 -2.94
CA GLY A 87 -9.86 -9.70 -2.52
C GLY A 87 -10.19 -9.55 -1.03
N PHE A 88 -9.74 -8.45 -0.42
CA PHE A 88 -10.06 -8.11 0.96
C PHE A 88 -10.86 -6.81 1.04
N ARG A 89 -11.71 -6.68 2.08
CA ARG A 89 -12.39 -5.44 2.45
C ARG A 89 -12.11 -5.18 3.93
N LEU A 90 -11.80 -3.95 4.30
CA LEU A 90 -11.56 -3.55 5.68
C LEU A 90 -12.68 -2.62 6.12
N LEU A 91 -13.43 -3.03 7.13
CA LEU A 91 -14.36 -2.18 7.85
C LEU A 91 -13.72 -1.80 9.19
N VAL A 92 -13.67 -0.50 9.47
CA VAL A 92 -13.24 0.05 10.75
C VAL A 92 -14.46 0.68 11.40
N GLY A 93 -14.92 0.13 12.52
CA GLY A 93 -16.01 0.69 13.31
C GLY A 93 -15.53 1.14 14.70
N PRO A 94 -16.41 1.80 15.46
CA PRO A 94 -16.05 2.39 16.76
C PRO A 94 -15.71 1.33 17.82
N LYS A 95 -16.29 0.13 17.71
CA LYS A 95 -16.06 -0.97 18.65
C LYS A 95 -15.00 -1.94 18.16
N GLU A 96 -14.94 -2.17 16.85
CA GLU A 96 -14.11 -3.21 16.26
C GLU A 96 -13.79 -2.94 14.79
N SER A 97 -12.70 -3.54 14.35
CA SER A 97 -12.25 -3.59 12.96
C SER A 97 -12.37 -5.00 12.42
N VAL A 98 -12.95 -5.13 11.24
CA VAL A 98 -13.26 -6.41 10.58
C VAL A 98 -12.61 -6.45 9.21
N LEU A 99 -11.90 -7.53 8.93
CA LEU A 99 -11.34 -7.81 7.62
C LEU A 99 -12.15 -8.91 6.95
N PHE A 100 -12.78 -8.59 5.82
CA PHE A 100 -13.50 -9.55 4.99
C PHE A 100 -12.57 -10.10 3.92
N TYR A 101 -12.68 -11.39 3.60
CA TYR A 101 -11.86 -12.02 2.57
C TYR A 101 -12.64 -13.00 1.71
N ALA A 102 -12.31 -13.05 0.41
CA ALA A 102 -12.78 -14.12 -0.46
C ALA A 102 -11.96 -15.40 -0.24
N PRO A 103 -12.58 -16.55 0.04
CA PRO A 103 -11.88 -17.83 0.05
C PRO A 103 -11.21 -18.10 -1.31
N GLN A 104 -9.99 -18.64 -1.28
CA GLN A 104 -9.31 -19.02 -2.52
C GLN A 104 -9.92 -20.28 -3.12
N THR A 105 -10.04 -20.32 -4.44
CA THR A 105 -10.39 -21.55 -5.16
C THR A 105 -9.21 -22.52 -5.18
N THR A 106 -9.47 -23.81 -5.40
CA THR A 106 -8.41 -24.84 -5.52
C THR A 106 -7.36 -24.47 -6.57
N GLN A 107 -7.80 -23.89 -7.69
CA GLN A 107 -6.91 -23.41 -8.75
C GLN A 107 -6.05 -22.23 -8.27
N GLN A 108 -6.62 -21.26 -7.55
CA GLN A 108 -5.84 -20.15 -7.00
C GLN A 108 -4.81 -20.64 -5.97
N ILE A 109 -5.14 -21.62 -5.14
CA ILE A 109 -4.18 -22.20 -4.19
C ILE A 109 -3.01 -22.87 -4.93
N LEU A 110 -3.30 -23.57 -6.04
CA LEU A 110 -2.28 -24.25 -6.84
C LEU A 110 -1.29 -23.26 -7.48
N TRP A 111 -1.78 -22.11 -7.99
CA TRP A 111 -0.97 -21.15 -8.75
C TRP A 111 -0.42 -20.00 -7.90
N ASP A 112 -1.24 -19.40 -7.03
CA ASP A 112 -0.89 -18.24 -6.20
C ASP A 112 -0.36 -18.66 -4.81
N GLY A 113 -0.44 -19.95 -4.48
CA GLY A 113 -0.15 -20.49 -3.14
C GLY A 113 -1.29 -20.24 -2.15
N ALA A 114 -1.28 -21.02 -1.07
CA ALA A 114 -2.28 -20.89 -0.01
C ALA A 114 -2.19 -19.52 0.69
N SER A 115 -3.35 -18.92 0.91
CA SER A 115 -3.50 -17.75 1.75
C SER A 115 -3.14 -18.09 3.20
N PRO A 116 -2.57 -17.12 3.95
CA PRO A 116 -2.35 -17.33 5.37
C PRO A 116 -3.67 -17.69 6.05
N SER A 117 -3.59 -18.52 7.09
CA SER A 117 -4.77 -18.85 7.90
C SER A 117 -5.38 -17.58 8.52
N SER A 118 -6.65 -17.65 8.91
CA SER A 118 -7.34 -16.55 9.59
C SER A 118 -6.54 -16.05 10.80
N ASP A 119 -5.97 -16.96 11.60
CA ASP A 119 -5.14 -16.58 12.76
C ASP A 119 -3.85 -15.83 12.38
N GLN A 120 -3.22 -16.23 11.29
CA GLN A 120 -2.04 -15.54 10.76
C GLN A 120 -2.40 -14.15 10.22
N LEU A 121 -3.52 -14.04 9.50
CA LEU A 121 -4.02 -12.75 9.02
C LEU A 121 -4.39 -11.83 10.18
N LYS A 122 -5.03 -12.37 11.22
CA LYS A 122 -5.43 -11.61 12.42
C LYS A 122 -4.18 -11.09 13.14
N SER A 123 -3.20 -11.96 13.32
CA SER A 123 -1.91 -11.59 13.93
C SER A 123 -1.14 -10.55 13.11
N ALA A 124 -1.14 -10.66 11.78
CA ALA A 124 -0.42 -9.73 10.91
C ALA A 124 -1.12 -8.36 10.77
N SER A 125 -2.45 -8.36 10.69
CA SER A 125 -3.25 -7.16 10.46
C SER A 125 -3.65 -6.42 11.74
N GLY A 126 -3.75 -7.14 12.85
CA GLY A 126 -4.20 -6.63 14.13
C GLY A 126 -5.66 -6.22 14.14
N VAL A 127 -6.48 -6.77 13.25
CA VAL A 127 -7.93 -6.57 13.26
C VAL A 127 -8.60 -7.44 14.33
N ASP A 128 -9.80 -7.07 14.72
CA ASP A 128 -10.54 -7.74 15.79
C ASP A 128 -11.24 -9.01 15.28
N LYS A 129 -11.80 -8.95 14.06
CA LYS A 129 -12.46 -10.08 13.39
C LYS A 129 -11.97 -10.25 11.96
N ILE A 130 -12.01 -11.51 11.50
CA ILE A 130 -11.81 -11.89 10.10
C ILE A 130 -12.99 -12.74 9.71
N LEU A 131 -13.73 -12.30 8.70
CA LEU A 131 -14.94 -12.94 8.22
C LEU A 131 -14.83 -13.23 6.73
N PRO A 132 -15.48 -14.28 6.22
CA PRO A 132 -15.58 -14.51 4.79
C PRO A 132 -16.45 -13.44 4.11
N LEU A 133 -16.28 -13.27 2.80
CA LEU A 133 -16.88 -12.16 2.04
C LEU A 133 -18.41 -12.25 1.94
N ASP A 134 -18.97 -13.46 2.01
CA ASP A 134 -20.42 -13.75 2.07
C ASP A 134 -21.09 -13.18 3.32
N GLU A 135 -20.33 -13.01 4.42
CA GLU A 135 -20.82 -12.33 5.63
C GLU A 135 -20.81 -10.80 5.52
N PHE A 136 -20.26 -10.22 4.45
CA PHE A 136 -20.15 -8.76 4.31
C PHE A 136 -21.50 -8.05 4.32
N ASP A 137 -22.42 -8.45 3.43
CA ASP A 137 -23.74 -7.83 3.30
C ASP A 137 -24.56 -7.91 4.61
N PRO A 138 -24.72 -9.09 5.26
CA PRO A 138 -25.46 -9.15 6.53
C PRO A 138 -24.75 -8.39 7.65
N TYR A 139 -23.42 -8.35 7.67
CA TYR A 139 -22.66 -7.59 8.67
C TYR A 139 -22.89 -6.08 8.53
N MET A 140 -22.79 -5.57 7.30
CA MET A 140 -23.04 -4.16 6.98
C MET A 140 -24.49 -3.78 7.32
N ALA A 141 -25.45 -4.63 6.93
CA ALA A 141 -26.86 -4.43 7.24
C ALA A 141 -27.17 -4.51 8.74
N GLY A 142 -26.40 -5.23 9.56
CA GLY A 142 -26.62 -5.28 11.01
C GLY A 142 -25.90 -4.19 11.81
N THR A 143 -24.75 -3.70 11.30
CA THR A 143 -23.83 -2.86 12.10
C THR A 143 -23.85 -1.40 11.68
N VAL A 144 -24.03 -1.11 10.38
CA VAL A 144 -23.81 0.23 9.79
C VAL A 144 -25.13 0.98 9.52
N GLN A 145 -26.30 0.41 9.86
CA GLN A 145 -27.64 0.89 9.46
C GLN A 145 -27.85 2.42 9.52
N ASP A 146 -27.33 3.09 10.56
CA ASP A 146 -27.43 4.54 10.74
C ASP A 146 -26.06 5.20 10.98
N GLY A 147 -24.99 4.65 10.40
CA GLY A 147 -23.63 5.16 10.54
C GLY A 147 -23.28 6.32 9.59
N LEU A 148 -22.23 7.04 9.92
CA LEU A 148 -21.50 7.89 8.97
C LEU A 148 -20.40 7.04 8.33
N LEU A 149 -20.48 6.83 7.02
CA LEU A 149 -19.53 5.96 6.31
C LEU A 149 -18.44 6.78 5.61
N GLY A 150 -17.21 6.69 6.08
CA GLY A 150 -16.04 7.12 5.34
C GLY A 150 -15.69 6.09 4.26
N LEU A 151 -15.71 6.47 2.99
CA LEU A 151 -15.29 5.61 1.89
C LEU A 151 -14.58 6.39 0.79
N GLU A 152 -13.82 5.69 -0.05
CA GLU A 152 -13.32 6.22 -1.31
C GLU A 152 -14.32 5.89 -2.41
N LEU A 153 -15.13 6.86 -2.83
CA LEU A 153 -16.20 6.65 -3.83
C LEU A 153 -15.67 6.04 -5.12
N ARG A 154 -14.47 6.47 -5.56
CA ARG A 154 -13.83 5.93 -6.76
C ARG A 154 -13.51 4.45 -6.62
N SER A 155 -12.98 4.05 -5.47
CA SER A 155 -12.67 2.65 -5.20
C SER A 155 -13.94 1.80 -5.19
N LEU A 156 -15.00 2.26 -4.51
CA LEU A 156 -16.29 1.56 -4.52
C LEU A 156 -16.82 1.36 -5.94
N MET A 157 -16.77 2.41 -6.78
CA MET A 157 -17.23 2.33 -8.17
C MET A 157 -16.43 1.31 -8.99
N ASP A 158 -15.10 1.35 -8.90
CA ASP A 158 -14.22 0.41 -9.63
C ASP A 158 -14.46 -1.07 -9.22
N HIS A 159 -14.90 -1.30 -7.97
CA HIS A 159 -15.32 -2.62 -7.50
C HIS A 159 -16.76 -2.98 -7.92
N ALA A 160 -17.71 -2.05 -7.86
CA ALA A 160 -19.12 -2.28 -8.20
C ALA A 160 -19.35 -2.63 -9.68
N VAL A 161 -18.42 -2.27 -10.57
CA VAL A 161 -18.44 -2.68 -11.98
C VAL A 161 -18.34 -4.21 -12.12
N GLU A 162 -17.49 -4.85 -11.31
CA GLU A 162 -17.19 -6.28 -11.43
C GLU A 162 -17.80 -7.15 -10.34
N GLU A 163 -18.19 -6.55 -9.23
CA GLU A 163 -18.83 -7.22 -8.09
C GLU A 163 -20.28 -6.73 -8.00
N PRO A 164 -21.25 -7.43 -8.63
CA PRO A 164 -22.64 -6.98 -8.69
C PRO A 164 -23.28 -6.77 -7.33
N GLU A 165 -22.81 -7.49 -6.31
CA GLU A 165 -23.25 -7.36 -4.92
C GLU A 165 -23.01 -5.95 -4.36
N LEU A 166 -21.88 -5.33 -4.73
CA LEU A 166 -21.54 -3.96 -4.30
C LEU A 166 -22.36 -2.88 -5.01
N LYS A 167 -23.10 -3.23 -6.09
CA LYS A 167 -24.03 -2.28 -6.71
C LYS A 167 -25.12 -1.83 -5.75
N LYS A 168 -25.54 -2.70 -4.81
CA LYS A 168 -26.53 -2.35 -3.79
C LYS A 168 -25.98 -1.28 -2.83
N VAL A 169 -24.73 -1.45 -2.38
CA VAL A 169 -24.05 -0.47 -1.52
C VAL A 169 -23.90 0.87 -2.26
N TRP A 170 -23.51 0.83 -3.53
CA TRP A 170 -23.46 2.02 -4.38
C TRP A 170 -24.83 2.70 -4.52
N GLN A 171 -25.89 1.93 -4.80
CA GLN A 171 -27.25 2.45 -4.88
C GLN A 171 -27.69 3.11 -3.58
N MET A 172 -27.45 2.48 -2.43
CA MET A 172 -27.78 3.07 -1.11
C MET A 172 -27.06 4.40 -0.86
N ILE A 173 -25.83 4.54 -1.32
CA ILE A 173 -25.08 5.79 -1.23
C ILE A 173 -25.64 6.83 -2.21
N ALA A 174 -25.91 6.43 -3.45
CA ALA A 174 -26.44 7.30 -4.50
C ALA A 174 -27.86 7.81 -4.18
N ASP A 175 -28.70 6.97 -3.57
CA ASP A 175 -30.06 7.30 -3.13
C ASP A 175 -30.06 8.17 -1.86
N GLY A 176 -28.88 8.46 -1.29
CA GLY A 176 -28.73 9.27 -0.09
C GLY A 176 -29.15 8.58 1.21
N ALA A 177 -29.45 7.28 1.17
CA ALA A 177 -29.81 6.50 2.34
C ALA A 177 -28.65 6.43 3.34
N TRP A 178 -27.41 6.35 2.84
CA TRP A 178 -26.20 6.35 3.66
C TRP A 178 -25.44 7.66 3.57
N THR A 179 -25.28 8.29 4.73
CA THR A 179 -24.42 9.46 4.86
C THR A 179 -22.97 9.04 4.71
N HIS A 180 -22.21 9.73 3.84
CA HIS A 180 -20.82 9.40 3.59
C HIS A 180 -19.89 10.62 3.59
N VAL A 181 -18.61 10.36 3.83
CA VAL A 181 -17.51 11.32 3.68
C VAL A 181 -16.38 10.70 2.87
N GLU A 182 -15.67 11.52 2.11
CA GLU A 182 -14.52 11.06 1.33
C GLU A 182 -13.36 10.71 2.27
N LEU A 183 -12.89 9.47 2.18
CA LEU A 183 -11.93 8.93 3.13
C LEU A 183 -10.48 9.34 2.85
N GLY A 184 -10.17 9.62 1.58
CA GLY A 184 -8.80 9.83 1.10
C GLY A 184 -8.04 10.91 1.87
N GLU A 185 -8.64 12.09 2.03
CA GLU A 185 -8.01 13.23 2.71
C GLU A 185 -7.72 12.95 4.19
N HIS A 186 -8.63 12.22 4.87
CA HIS A 186 -8.44 11.84 6.26
C HIS A 186 -7.29 10.85 6.43
N VAL A 187 -7.20 9.84 5.55
CA VAL A 187 -6.08 8.88 5.59
C VAL A 187 -4.76 9.56 5.23
N ASP A 188 -4.75 10.48 4.26
CA ASP A 188 -3.56 11.24 3.90
C ASP A 188 -3.10 12.17 5.04
N THR A 189 -4.03 12.76 5.78
CA THR A 189 -3.73 13.54 6.99
C THR A 189 -3.00 12.68 8.04
N LEU A 190 -3.46 11.44 8.27
CA LEU A 190 -2.77 10.49 9.16
C LEU A 190 -1.37 10.16 8.64
N ARG A 191 -1.26 9.92 7.32
CA ARG A 191 0.01 9.55 6.68
C ARG A 191 0.99 10.71 6.59
N TRP A 192 0.55 11.96 6.68
CA TRP A 192 1.43 13.12 6.64
C TRP A 192 2.38 13.15 7.84
N ARG A 193 1.85 12.91 9.06
CA ARG A 193 2.65 12.92 10.30
C ARG A 193 3.13 11.51 10.66
N LYS A 194 4.42 11.25 10.46
CA LYS A 194 5.02 9.93 10.73
C LYS A 194 5.23 9.65 12.21
N SER A 195 4.83 8.46 12.65
CA SER A 195 5.13 7.96 13.99
C SER A 195 6.62 7.63 14.16
N ASP A 196 7.07 7.42 15.40
CA ASP A 196 8.47 7.04 15.65
C ASP A 196 8.82 5.69 15.03
N ALA A 197 7.87 4.75 15.01
CA ALA A 197 8.05 3.46 14.35
C ALA A 197 8.19 3.62 12.82
N GLU A 198 7.37 4.46 12.20
CA GLU A 198 7.48 4.77 10.77
C GLU A 198 8.79 5.49 10.45
N LYS A 199 9.20 6.48 11.26
CA LYS A 199 10.48 7.18 11.10
C LYS A 199 11.66 6.22 11.24
N ALA A 200 11.62 5.27 12.18
CA ALA A 200 12.65 4.25 12.33
C ALA A 200 12.74 3.34 11.10
N LEU A 201 11.59 2.89 10.58
CA LEU A 201 11.51 2.13 9.33
C LEU A 201 12.09 2.93 8.15
N MET A 202 11.70 4.19 7.99
CA MET A 202 12.22 5.05 6.93
C MET A 202 13.74 5.22 7.00
N ARG A 203 14.29 5.49 8.20
CA ARG A 203 15.75 5.57 8.41
C ARG A 203 16.45 4.28 8.04
N ARG A 204 15.87 3.14 8.40
CA ARG A 204 16.42 1.82 8.05
C ARG A 204 16.42 1.60 6.54
N THR A 205 15.33 1.94 5.86
CA THR A 205 15.24 1.87 4.39
C THR A 205 16.29 2.76 3.72
N CYS A 206 16.48 3.99 4.20
CA CYS A 206 17.51 4.89 3.68
C CYS A 206 18.93 4.34 3.93
N ALA A 207 19.19 3.74 5.09
CA ALA A 207 20.48 3.12 5.39
C ALA A 207 20.79 1.98 4.40
N ILE A 208 19.83 1.07 4.19
CA ILE A 208 19.96 -0.03 3.21
C ILE A 208 20.18 0.53 1.80
N GLY A 209 19.41 1.55 1.40
CA GLY A 209 19.56 2.20 0.10
C GLY A 209 20.94 2.86 -0.07
N GLY A 210 21.46 3.49 0.97
CA GLY A 210 22.80 4.09 0.99
C GLY A 210 23.92 3.04 0.91
N GLU A 211 23.79 1.93 1.64
CA GLU A 211 24.70 0.79 1.55
C GLU A 211 24.72 0.20 0.14
N ALA A 212 23.54 0.02 -0.47
CA ALA A 212 23.39 -0.48 -1.83
C ALA A 212 24.03 0.45 -2.86
N LEU A 213 23.79 1.76 -2.75
CA LEU A 213 24.35 2.76 -3.66
C LEU A 213 25.88 2.83 -3.54
N ASN A 214 26.40 2.82 -2.31
CA ASN A 214 27.84 2.80 -2.06
C ASN A 214 28.51 1.53 -2.61
N ALA A 215 27.86 0.37 -2.49
CA ALA A 215 28.33 -0.86 -3.09
C ALA A 215 28.39 -0.76 -4.63
N MET A 216 27.35 -0.19 -5.25
CA MET A 216 27.31 0.04 -6.69
C MET A 216 28.47 0.93 -7.16
N LEU A 217 28.67 2.07 -6.50
CA LEU A 217 29.76 3.00 -6.82
C LEU A 217 31.14 2.35 -6.71
N ARG A 218 31.37 1.53 -5.67
CA ARG A 218 32.64 0.80 -5.49
C ARG A 218 32.86 -0.31 -6.53
N SER A 219 31.77 -0.89 -7.04
CA SER A 219 31.82 -1.99 -8.01
C SER A 219 32.01 -1.51 -9.45
N THR A 220 31.75 -0.22 -9.71
CA THR A 220 31.85 0.37 -11.04
C THR A 220 33.29 0.78 -11.34
N SER A 221 34.00 -0.02 -12.15
CA SER A 221 35.29 0.38 -12.75
C SER A 221 35.09 1.02 -14.13
N LEU A 222 36.01 1.92 -14.50
CA LEU A 222 35.98 2.78 -15.71
C LEU A 222 35.94 2.08 -17.07
N LEU A 223 35.97 0.74 -17.14
CA LEU A 223 35.87 -0.01 -18.37
C LEU A 223 34.86 -1.16 -18.23
N CYS A 224 33.78 -1.02 -19.00
CA CYS A 224 32.95 -2.07 -19.58
C CYS A 224 31.67 -2.54 -18.85
N SER A 225 30.59 -2.45 -19.64
CA SER A 225 29.39 -3.28 -19.66
C SER A 225 28.30 -3.01 -18.63
N LEU A 226 27.61 -1.88 -18.84
CA LEU A 226 26.32 -1.50 -18.24
C LEU A 226 25.17 -2.52 -18.47
N PHE A 227 25.40 -3.65 -19.14
CA PHE A 227 24.38 -4.62 -19.54
C PHE A 227 24.36 -5.94 -18.76
N MET A 228 25.47 -6.37 -18.11
CA MET A 228 25.50 -7.64 -17.38
C MET A 228 25.18 -7.55 -15.89
N ILE A 229 25.15 -6.34 -15.31
CA ILE A 229 24.76 -6.16 -13.91
C ILE A 229 23.22 -6.07 -13.80
N LEU A 230 22.50 -5.88 -14.92
CA LEU A 230 21.05 -5.66 -14.98
C LEU A 230 20.14 -6.76 -14.38
N PRO A 231 20.43 -8.08 -14.47
CA PRO A 231 19.58 -9.08 -13.84
C PRO A 231 19.72 -9.14 -12.30
N TYR A 232 20.92 -8.84 -11.75
CA TYR A 232 21.07 -8.58 -10.30
C TYR A 232 20.47 -7.23 -9.91
N PHE A 233 20.51 -6.29 -10.85
CA PHE A 233 19.86 -4.99 -10.75
C PHE A 233 18.35 -5.13 -10.69
N THR A 234 17.71 -6.13 -11.31
CA THR A 234 16.23 -6.27 -11.29
C THR A 234 15.71 -6.57 -9.89
N LEU A 235 16.43 -7.37 -9.10
CA LEU A 235 16.08 -7.66 -7.70
C LEU A 235 16.26 -6.42 -6.78
N MET A 236 17.26 -5.58 -7.07
CA MET A 236 17.49 -4.31 -6.37
C MET A 236 16.56 -3.17 -6.86
N ILE A 237 16.18 -3.22 -8.14
CA ILE A 237 15.26 -2.31 -8.83
C ILE A 237 13.81 -2.59 -8.43
N VAL A 238 13.43 -3.81 -8.05
CA VAL A 238 12.11 -4.07 -7.46
C VAL A 238 11.90 -3.21 -6.19
N LEU A 239 12.97 -2.85 -5.47
CA LEU A 239 12.93 -1.89 -4.37
C LEU A 239 12.85 -0.41 -4.80
N LEU A 240 13.27 -0.07 -6.03
CA LEU A 240 13.29 1.30 -6.59
C LEU A 240 12.07 1.61 -7.49
N PHE A 241 11.50 0.59 -8.17
CA PHE A 241 10.17 0.65 -8.80
C PHE A 241 9.06 0.90 -7.77
N LEU A 242 9.36 0.73 -6.48
CA LEU A 242 8.41 1.02 -5.41
C LEU A 242 8.17 2.52 -5.17
N PHE A 243 8.92 3.47 -5.75
CA PHE A 243 8.65 4.90 -5.48
C PHE A 243 8.56 5.86 -6.67
N PHE A 244 9.37 5.78 -7.73
CA PHE A 244 9.24 6.68 -8.89
C PHE A 244 9.78 6.05 -10.16
N SER A 245 9.11 6.28 -11.30
CA SER A 245 9.69 6.03 -12.63
C SER A 245 11.01 6.79 -12.76
N ILE A 246 12.06 6.08 -13.19
CA ILE A 246 13.42 6.62 -13.31
C ILE A 246 13.43 7.80 -14.29
N ILE A 247 13.83 8.98 -13.81
CA ILE A 247 14.29 10.08 -14.66
C ILE A 247 15.60 9.63 -15.31
N ARG A 248 15.54 9.22 -16.58
CA ARG A 248 16.72 9.08 -17.44
C ARG A 248 17.18 10.49 -17.82
N LEU A 249 18.19 10.98 -17.13
CA LEU A 249 19.00 12.12 -17.58
C LEU A 249 20.38 11.59 -17.93
N TRP A 250 20.59 11.31 -19.21
CA TRP A 250 21.93 11.27 -19.78
C TRP A 250 21.96 12.20 -20.98
N GLY A 251 22.83 13.20 -20.86
CA GLY A 251 23.12 14.18 -21.89
C GLY A 251 23.60 13.50 -23.15
N VAL A 252 22.96 13.89 -24.25
CA VAL A 252 23.48 13.73 -25.60
C VAL A 252 24.69 14.66 -25.70
N CYS A 253 25.89 14.13 -25.48
CA CYS A 253 27.11 14.75 -25.97
C CYS A 253 27.26 14.44 -27.46
N ILE A 254 26.54 15.17 -28.32
CA ILE A 254 26.97 15.46 -29.68
C ILE A 254 26.60 16.91 -29.99
N GLY A 255 27.60 17.81 -29.88
CA GLY A 255 27.77 19.03 -30.67
C GLY A 255 26.74 20.16 -30.56
N GLY A 256 27.17 21.32 -30.05
CA GLY A 256 26.66 22.62 -30.51
C GLY A 256 26.28 23.61 -29.42
N LEU A 257 27.02 24.72 -29.37
CA LEU A 257 26.80 25.98 -28.67
C LEU A 257 25.34 26.32 -28.28
N SER A 258 25.10 26.67 -27.01
CA SER A 258 25.10 28.06 -26.55
C SER A 258 24.75 28.14 -25.06
N VAL A 259 25.42 29.07 -24.39
CA VAL A 259 25.30 29.37 -22.96
C VAL A 259 24.01 30.17 -22.75
N VAL A 260 23.12 29.70 -21.87
CA VAL A 260 22.17 30.57 -21.17
C VAL A 260 22.28 30.27 -19.69
N SER A 261 22.89 31.23 -18.99
CA SER A 261 22.99 31.30 -17.54
C SER A 261 21.59 31.52 -16.94
N LEU A 262 21.17 30.69 -15.98
CA LEU A 262 20.12 31.05 -15.04
C LEU A 262 20.70 30.98 -13.62
N SER A 263 21.07 32.14 -13.12
CA SER A 263 21.41 32.37 -11.72
C SER A 263 20.18 32.11 -10.85
N PHE A 264 20.28 31.15 -9.93
CA PHE A 264 19.41 31.07 -8.77
C PHE A 264 19.69 32.27 -7.88
N MET A 265 18.72 33.18 -7.78
CA MET A 265 18.71 34.22 -6.75
C MET A 265 18.02 33.65 -5.52
N CYS A 266 18.82 33.33 -4.49
CA CYS A 266 18.36 33.18 -3.12
C CYS A 266 17.98 34.57 -2.57
N VAL A 267 16.72 34.75 -2.19
CA VAL A 267 16.20 35.65 -1.15
C VAL A 267 14.86 35.04 -0.77
N GLY A 268 14.43 34.79 0.47
CA GLY A 268 14.80 35.24 1.81
C GLY A 268 13.53 35.04 2.63
#